data_AF-F3FYM2-F1
#
_entry.id   AF-F3FYM2-F1
#
_cell.length_a   1.000
_cell.length_b   1.000
_cell.length_c   1.000
_cell.angle_alpha   90.00
_cell.angle_beta   90.00
_cell.angle_gamma   90.00
#
_symmetry.space_group_name_H-M   'P 1'
#
loop_
_entity.id
_entity.type
_entity.pdbx_description
1 polymer ?
#
loop_
_entity_poly.entity_id
_entity_poly.type
_entity_poly.pdbx_seq_one_letter_code
_entity_poly.pdbx_strand_id
1 'polypeptide(L)' 'GRVCGYMQTALDNLLVALQQSPDTALESLPILPAAEREQLLVGFNDTALD' A
#
# COMPACT_ATOMS: atom_id res chain seq x y z
N GLY A 1 -11.93 1.34 10.75
CA GLY A 1 -11.92 2.66 10.07
C GLY A 1 -10.78 2.70 9.07
N ARG A 2 -10.90 3.47 7.98
CA ARG A 2 -9.91 3.50 6.88
C ARG A 2 -8.49 3.82 7.38
N VAL A 3 -8.37 4.76 8.33
CA VAL A 3 -7.09 5.13 8.96
C VAL A 3 -6.42 3.96 9.68
N CYS A 4 -7.18 3.10 10.39
CA CYS A 4 -6.62 1.91 11.04
C CYS A 4 -6.06 0.91 10.02
N GLY A 5 -6.71 0.75 8.86
CA GLY A 5 -6.23 -0.12 7.78
C GLY A 5 -4.93 0.39 7.17
N TYR A 6 -4.83 1.71 6.96
CA TYR A 6 -3.59 2.34 6.49
C TYR A 6 -2.46 2.20 7.49
N MET A 7 -2.73 2.43 8.77
CA MET A 7 -1.71 2.31 9.81
C MET A 7 -1.21 0.88 9.97
N GLN A 8 -2.10 -0.12 9.91
CA GLN A 8 -1.72 -1.52 9.94
C GLN A 8 -0.86 -1.91 8.74
N THR A 9 -1.23 -1.47 7.53
CA THR A 9 -0.43 -1.70 6.31
C THR A 9 0.94 -1.03 6.41
N ALA A 10 1.00 0.20 6.92
CA ALA A 10 2.25 0.94 7.09
C ALA A 10 3.18 0.26 8.11
N LEU A 11 2.65 -0.24 9.22
CA LEU A 11 3.42 -0.99 10.22
C LEU A 11 3.96 -2.32 9.66
N ASP A 12 3.14 -3.04 8.90
CA ASP A 12 3.55 -4.30 8.25
C ASP A 12 4.68 -4.04 7.25
N ASN A 13 4.52 -3.04 6.38
CA ASN A 13 5.55 -2.65 5.43
C ASN A 13 6.81 -2.12 6.11
N LEU A 14 6.69 -1.41 7.22
CA LEU A 14 7.83 -0.96 8.02
C LEU A 14 8.61 -2.15 8.59
N LEU A 15 7.92 -3.16 9.11
CA LEU A 15 8.55 -4.38 9.61
C LEU A 15 9.32 -5.10 8.49
N VAL A 16 8.68 -5.28 7.34
CA VAL A 16 9.28 -5.91 6.16
C VAL A 16 10.49 -5.11 5.67
N ALA A 17 10.37 -3.79 5.60
CA ALA A 17 11.46 -2.92 5.19
C ALA A 17 12.64 -2.99 6.16
N LEU A 18 12.41 -2.92 7.48
CA LEU A 18 13.47 -3.09 8.46
C LEU A 18 14.16 -4.46 8.36
N GLN A 19 13.40 -5.51 8.04
CA GLN A 19 13.91 -6.86 7.95
C GLN A 19 14.70 -7.13 6.65
N GLN A 20 14.29 -6.54 5.53
CA GLN A 20 14.92 -6.76 4.23
C GLN A 20 15.96 -5.68 3.87
N SER A 21 15.61 -4.42 4.11
CA SER A 21 16.34 -3.23 3.66
C SER A 21 16.13 -2.07 4.63
N PRO A 22 16.83 -2.02 5.77
CA PRO A 22 16.62 -1.01 6.81
C PRO A 22 16.94 0.43 6.34
N ASP A 23 17.66 0.59 5.24
CA ASP A 23 17.95 1.88 4.60
C ASP A 23 16.77 2.41 3.74
N THR A 24 15.68 1.63 3.64
CA THR A 24 14.48 2.04 2.88
C THR A 24 13.87 3.29 3.51
N ALA A 25 13.74 4.35 2.72
CA ALA A 25 13.11 5.58 3.16
C ALA A 25 11.63 5.34 3.54
N LEU A 26 11.23 5.85 4.70
CA LEU A 26 9.86 5.75 5.22
C LEU A 26 8.81 6.28 4.23
N GLU A 27 9.14 7.30 3.46
CA GLU A 27 8.27 7.88 2.42
C GLU A 27 8.00 6.93 1.24
N SER A 28 8.87 5.94 1.03
CA SER A 28 8.73 4.96 -0.05
C SER A 28 7.83 3.78 0.36
N LEU A 29 7.51 3.64 1.64
CA LEU A 29 6.70 2.55 2.15
C LEU A 29 5.22 2.72 1.77
N PRO A 30 4.59 1.69 1.18
CA PRO A 30 3.19 1.78 0.82
C PRO A 30 2.33 1.74 2.09
N ILE A 31 1.57 2.82 2.29
CA ILE A 31 0.58 2.92 3.38
C ILE A 31 -0.81 2.41 2.95
N LEU A 32 -1.02 2.22 1.65
CA LEU A 32 -2.29 1.83 1.09
C LEU A 32 -2.40 0.29 1.08
N PRO A 33 -3.48 -0.31 1.63
CA PRO A 33 -3.69 -1.75 1.61
C PRO A 33 -3.77 -2.26 0.17
N ALA A 34 -3.28 -3.47 -0.04
CA ALA A 34 -3.19 -4.09 -1.36
C ALA A 34 -4.55 -4.11 -2.09
N ALA A 35 -5.65 -4.34 -1.37
CA ALA A 35 -6.99 -4.34 -1.93
C ALA A 35 -7.42 -2.96 -2.47
N GLU A 36 -7.13 -1.86 -1.75
CA GLU A 36 -7.43 -0.51 -2.28
C GLU A 36 -6.49 -0.16 -3.43
N ARG A 37 -5.22 -0.57 -3.36
CA ARG A 37 -4.28 -0.37 -4.47
C ARG A 37 -4.76 -1.07 -5.74
N GLU A 38 -5.23 -2.31 -5.63
CA GLU A 38 -5.79 -3.07 -6.74
C GLU A 38 -7.07 -2.43 -7.27
N GLN A 39 -7.96 -1.95 -6.40
CA GLN A 39 -9.15 -1.24 -6.84
C GLN A 39 -8.80 0.05 -7.62
N LEU A 40 -7.78 0.79 -7.19
CA LEU A 40 -7.32 1.99 -7.91
C LEU A 40 -6.65 1.65 -9.24
N LEU A 41 -5.79 0.62 -9.26
CA LEU A 41 -5.02 0.25 -10.45
C LEU A 41 -5.81 -0.54 -11.48
N VAL A 42 -6.77 -1.34 -11.04
CA VAL A 42 -7.59 -2.20 -11.90
C VAL A 42 -9.01 -1.66 -11.92
N GLY A 43 -9.72 -1.67 -10.80
CA GLY A 43 -11.14 -1.31 -10.77
C GLY A 43 -11.48 0.09 -11.32
N PHE A 44 -10.66 1.10 -11.04
CA PHE A 44 -10.85 2.48 -11.55
C PHE A 44 -10.27 2.71 -12.95
N ASN A 45 -9.21 1.98 -13.31
CA ASN A 45 -8.60 2.05 -14.63
C ASN A 45 -9.21 1.05 -15.62
N ASP A 46 -10.18 0.25 -15.18
CA ASP A 46 -11.10 -0.54 -16.00
C ASP A 46 -12.00 0.41 -16.79
N THR A 47 -11.34 1.17 -17.67
CA THR A 47 -11.97 1.98 -18.69
C THR A 47 -12.31 0.95 -19.75
N ALA A 48 -13.44 0.27 -19.56
CA ALA A 48 -14.06 -0.46 -20.64
C ALA A 48 -14.23 0.54 -21.79
N LEU A 49 -13.32 0.46 -22.76
CA LEU A 49 -13.44 1.11 -24.04
C LEU A 49 -14.56 0.36 -24.75
N ASP A 50 -15.81 0.81 -24.55
CA ASP A 50 -16.93 0.47 -25.43
C ASP A 50 -16.66 1.03 -26.84
#